data_AF-B8D5A3-F1
#
_entry.id   AF-B8D5A3-F1
#
_cell.length_a   1.000
_cell.length_b   1.000
_cell.length_c   1.000
_cell.angle_alpha   90.00
_cell.angle_beta   90.00
_cell.angle_gamma   90.00
#
_symmetry.space_group_name_H-M   'P 1'
#
loop_
_entity.id
_entity.type
_entity.pdbx_description
1 polymer ?
#
loop_
_entity_poly.entity_id
_entity_poly.type
_entity_poly.pdbx_seq_one_letter_code
_entity_poly.pdbx_strand_id
1 'polypeptide(L)'
;MYFQNEVVKEIIERYRQIWSIGHALSLMGWDSETYMPKAGVEERAIARAELSLLAQQLILKPEFVQLVDKASGLEGLNDYEKGVVRVLQREIRIMKAIPPRLLAELEKTTQEAMHAWRMAKEANDYEKFKPYLDKIIKLTREKADYLGWKEHPYDALLDLYEEGLTTRDVDGILEPLAKELKALLSSVVHEGRFPQKHPLEDERYEREWMERVNLEVLKIVGFPIGERSRLDVSAHPFTISIGLDDVRITTRYEGFDFKRSLLSTIHEFGHALYELQIDPGLKYTPLAEGASLGVHEGQSRFWENVIGRSREFVELIYPILRKNLPSVGRFTPEEVYLYFNTVRPSLIRTEADEVTYNLHIVLRARLEKLMIEGSVKAGDLPELWNSLMEELVGVKPKTYSEGVLQDIHWSMGSIGYFPTYTLGNIIAAQLRYHIERKLKLSEKISRGEFESIREWLKNMIHRYGRTYPPKELLRMVFGEEYSVEPLVKYLKEKYVG
;
A
#
# COMPACT_ATOMS: atom_id res chain seq x y z
N MET A 1 -20.78 -13.57 -20.31
CA MET A 1 -21.69 -12.80 -19.44
C MET A 1 -21.29 -13.13 -18.00
N TYR A 2 -20.76 -12.15 -17.25
CA TYR A 2 -20.14 -12.35 -15.92
C TYR A 2 -21.13 -12.81 -14.85
N PHE A 3 -22.35 -12.26 -14.86
CA PHE A 3 -23.40 -12.55 -13.88
C PHE A 3 -24.63 -13.09 -14.60
N GLN A 4 -25.01 -14.33 -14.30
CA GLN A 4 -26.07 -15.08 -14.95
C GLN A 4 -27.17 -15.48 -13.97
N ASN A 5 -26.79 -15.83 -12.75
CA ASN A 5 -27.70 -16.22 -11.69
C ASN A 5 -28.56 -15.03 -11.23
N GLU A 6 -29.88 -15.23 -11.21
CA GLU A 6 -30.85 -14.17 -10.90
C GLU A 6 -30.69 -13.61 -9.47
N VAL A 7 -30.31 -14.45 -8.50
CA VAL A 7 -30.08 -13.98 -7.11
C VAL A 7 -28.86 -13.05 -7.06
N VAL A 8 -27.78 -13.40 -7.77
CA VAL A 8 -26.57 -12.57 -7.81
C VAL A 8 -26.82 -11.26 -8.57
N LYS A 9 -27.62 -11.28 -9.63
CA LYS A 9 -28.06 -10.05 -10.33
C LYS A 9 -28.85 -9.13 -9.39
N GLU A 10 -29.76 -9.69 -8.59
CA GLU A 10 -30.53 -8.91 -7.61
C GLU A 10 -29.62 -8.30 -6.52
N ILE A 11 -28.62 -9.06 -6.04
CA ILE A 11 -27.60 -8.54 -5.11
C ILE A 11 -26.87 -7.34 -5.74
N ILE A 12 -26.38 -7.48 -6.96
CA ILE A 12 -25.65 -6.41 -7.66
C ILE A 12 -26.53 -5.18 -7.86
N GLU A 13 -27.80 -5.35 -8.24
CA GLU A 13 -28.75 -4.25 -8.40
C GLU A 13 -28.91 -3.46 -7.10
N ARG A 14 -29.13 -4.15 -5.97
CA ARG A 14 -29.24 -3.51 -4.65
C ARG A 14 -27.92 -2.89 -4.20
N TYR A 15 -26.78 -3.51 -4.52
CA TYR A 15 -25.45 -3.03 -4.18
C TYR A 15 -25.11 -1.70 -4.87
N ARG A 16 -25.74 -1.36 -6.00
CA ARG A 16 -25.48 -0.08 -6.69
C ARG A 16 -25.65 1.14 -5.78
N GLN A 17 -26.61 1.12 -4.85
CA GLN A 17 -26.78 2.21 -3.89
C GLN A 17 -25.57 2.35 -2.96
N ILE A 18 -25.06 1.23 -2.45
CA ILE A 18 -23.86 1.17 -1.61
C ILE A 18 -22.64 1.66 -2.41
N TRP A 19 -22.47 1.17 -3.64
CA TRP A 19 -21.42 1.64 -4.55
C TRP A 19 -21.50 3.15 -4.81
N SER A 20 -22.71 3.69 -4.99
CA SER A 20 -22.90 5.11 -5.30
C SER A 20 -22.49 6.02 -4.14
N ILE A 21 -22.74 5.57 -2.91
CA ILE A 21 -22.26 6.26 -1.71
C ILE A 21 -20.73 6.16 -1.62
N GLY A 22 -20.16 4.98 -1.87
CA GLY A 22 -18.70 4.79 -1.93
C GLY A 22 -18.03 5.71 -2.95
N HIS A 23 -18.61 5.84 -4.14
CA HIS A 23 -18.15 6.77 -5.19
C HIS A 23 -18.12 8.22 -4.70
N ALA A 24 -19.18 8.69 -4.04
CA ALA A 24 -19.24 10.03 -3.47
C ALA A 24 -18.20 10.22 -2.35
N LEU A 25 -18.06 9.24 -1.46
CA LEU A 25 -17.07 9.24 -0.38
C LEU A 25 -15.63 9.31 -0.92
N SER A 26 -15.32 8.59 -2.00
CA SER A 26 -14.00 8.66 -2.66
C SER A 26 -13.72 10.06 -3.19
N LEU A 27 -14.67 10.68 -3.90
CA LEU A 27 -14.50 12.06 -4.39
C LEU A 27 -14.32 13.06 -3.25
N MET A 28 -15.12 12.95 -2.19
CA MET A 28 -15.00 13.79 -1.00
C MET A 28 -13.64 13.59 -0.30
N GLY A 29 -13.15 12.35 -0.24
CA GLY A 29 -11.82 12.03 0.29
C GLY A 29 -10.71 12.72 -0.51
N TRP A 30 -10.72 12.55 -1.83
CA TRP A 30 -9.76 13.20 -2.73
C TRP A 30 -9.78 14.73 -2.61
N ASP A 31 -10.97 15.34 -2.62
CA ASP A 31 -11.11 16.80 -2.55
C ASP A 31 -10.57 17.36 -1.22
N SER A 32 -10.74 16.62 -0.13
CA SER A 32 -10.26 17.01 1.21
C SER A 32 -8.74 17.20 1.25
N GLU A 33 -7.99 16.44 0.45
CA GLU A 33 -6.52 16.46 0.42
C GLU A 33 -5.93 17.35 -0.69
N THR A 34 -6.77 17.93 -1.55
CA THR A 34 -6.33 18.64 -2.76
C THR A 34 -6.87 20.07 -2.86
N TYR A 35 -8.20 20.24 -2.86
CA TYR A 35 -8.86 21.51 -3.19
C TYR A 35 -9.68 22.11 -2.04
N MET A 36 -10.04 21.32 -1.03
CA MET A 36 -10.89 21.77 0.07
C MET A 36 -10.25 22.94 0.85
N PRO A 37 -10.95 24.08 1.02
CA PRO A 37 -10.50 25.14 1.92
C PRO A 37 -10.38 24.63 3.35
N LYS A 38 -9.36 25.09 4.09
CA LYS A 38 -9.06 24.62 5.46
C LYS A 38 -10.27 24.68 6.43
N ALA A 39 -11.13 25.68 6.28
CA ALA A 39 -12.31 25.87 7.12
C ALA A 39 -13.44 24.85 6.85
N GLY A 40 -13.43 24.15 5.71
CA GLY A 40 -14.47 23.18 5.33
C GLY A 40 -14.36 21.82 6.02
N VAL A 41 -13.36 21.60 6.87
CA VAL A 41 -13.06 20.29 7.48
C VAL A 41 -14.20 19.74 8.34
N GLU A 42 -14.89 20.59 9.10
CA GLU A 42 -15.97 20.16 10.00
C GLU A 42 -17.19 19.66 9.23
N GLU A 43 -17.70 20.46 8.31
CA GLU A 43 -18.84 20.11 7.45
C GLU A 43 -18.53 18.87 6.60
N ARG A 44 -17.30 18.78 6.07
CA ARG A 44 -16.82 17.62 5.31
C ARG A 44 -16.80 16.35 6.17
N ALA A 45 -16.33 16.44 7.41
CA ALA A 45 -16.26 15.30 8.31
C ALA A 45 -17.67 14.76 8.65
N ILE A 46 -18.63 15.65 8.96
CA ILE A 46 -20.02 15.28 9.25
C ILE A 46 -20.66 14.59 8.03
N ALA A 47 -20.54 15.20 6.84
CA ALA A 47 -21.14 14.65 5.63
C ALA A 47 -20.58 13.26 5.29
N ARG A 48 -19.26 13.04 5.46
CA ARG A 48 -18.66 11.72 5.25
C ARG A 48 -19.16 10.70 6.26
N ALA A 49 -19.27 11.07 7.55
CA ALA A 49 -19.74 10.18 8.59
C ALA A 49 -21.18 9.70 8.35
N GLU A 50 -22.10 10.60 8.02
CA GLU A 50 -23.49 10.26 7.72
C GLU A 50 -23.62 9.35 6.48
N LEU A 51 -22.85 9.62 5.44
CA LEU A 51 -22.81 8.78 4.24
C LEU A 51 -22.23 7.38 4.53
N SER A 52 -21.15 7.29 5.30
CA SER A 52 -20.58 6.01 5.72
C SER A 52 -21.58 5.19 6.55
N LEU A 53 -22.30 5.83 7.47
CA LEU A 53 -23.36 5.19 8.26
C LEU A 53 -24.49 4.70 7.35
N LEU A 54 -24.92 5.50 6.38
CA LEU A 54 -25.95 5.11 5.42
C LEU A 54 -25.53 3.88 4.59
N ALA A 55 -24.28 3.85 4.10
CA ALA A 55 -23.75 2.69 3.38
C ALA A 55 -23.75 1.42 4.26
N GLN A 56 -23.32 1.55 5.53
CA GLN A 56 -23.34 0.46 6.50
C GLN A 56 -24.77 -0.03 6.80
N GLN A 57 -25.73 0.88 6.94
CA GLN A 57 -27.13 0.52 7.12
C GLN A 57 -27.66 -0.27 5.92
N LEU A 58 -27.33 0.13 4.70
CA LEU A 58 -27.78 -0.54 3.47
C LEU A 58 -27.22 -1.96 3.34
N ILE A 59 -25.93 -2.16 3.60
CA ILE A 59 -25.30 -3.50 3.51
C ILE A 59 -25.80 -4.45 4.62
N LEU A 60 -26.15 -3.91 5.78
CA LEU A 60 -26.67 -4.69 6.91
C LEU A 60 -28.20 -4.85 6.92
N LYS A 61 -28.93 -4.30 5.94
CA LYS A 61 -30.38 -4.49 5.84
C LYS A 61 -30.73 -5.98 5.84
N PRO A 62 -31.72 -6.43 6.63
CA PRO A 62 -32.08 -7.84 6.73
C PRO A 62 -32.32 -8.50 5.37
N GLU A 63 -32.98 -7.80 4.44
CA GLU A 63 -33.28 -8.34 3.11
C GLU A 63 -32.00 -8.52 2.28
N PHE A 64 -31.05 -7.58 2.35
CA PHE A 64 -29.79 -7.67 1.61
C PHE A 64 -28.91 -8.82 2.14
N VAL A 65 -28.79 -8.93 3.47
CA VAL A 65 -28.06 -10.03 4.12
C VAL A 65 -28.66 -11.37 3.73
N GLN A 66 -29.99 -11.53 3.83
CA GLN A 66 -30.67 -12.79 3.48
C GLN A 66 -30.46 -13.18 2.00
N LEU A 67 -30.38 -12.19 1.10
CA LEU A 67 -30.04 -12.43 -0.30
C LEU A 67 -28.62 -12.99 -0.45
N VAL A 68 -27.63 -12.39 0.22
CA VAL A 68 -26.24 -12.86 0.19
C VAL A 68 -26.13 -14.27 0.79
N ASP A 69 -26.78 -14.51 1.92
CA ASP A 69 -26.82 -15.84 2.56
C ASP A 69 -27.46 -16.88 1.65
N LYS A 70 -28.59 -16.54 1.00
CA LYS A 70 -29.23 -17.41 0.00
C LYS A 70 -28.27 -17.74 -1.14
N ALA A 71 -27.58 -16.73 -1.69
CA ALA A 71 -26.63 -16.93 -2.79
C ALA A 71 -25.46 -17.83 -2.38
N SER A 72 -25.02 -17.78 -1.13
CA SER A 72 -23.94 -18.63 -0.63
C SER A 72 -24.27 -20.13 -0.58
N GLY A 73 -25.55 -20.49 -0.51
CA GLY A 73 -26.02 -21.87 -0.58
C GLY A 73 -26.29 -22.38 -1.99
N LEU A 74 -26.10 -21.56 -3.03
CA LEU A 74 -26.37 -21.96 -4.41
C LEU A 74 -25.21 -22.76 -5.01
N GLU A 75 -25.55 -23.86 -5.67
CA GLU A 75 -24.61 -24.60 -6.51
C GLU A 75 -24.55 -24.01 -7.93
N GLY A 76 -23.46 -24.29 -8.65
CA GLY A 76 -23.32 -23.89 -10.06
C GLY A 76 -23.00 -22.42 -10.32
N LEU A 77 -22.69 -21.62 -9.28
CA LEU A 77 -22.19 -20.26 -9.46
C LEU A 77 -20.83 -20.25 -10.17
N ASN A 78 -20.64 -19.33 -11.11
CA ASN A 78 -19.34 -19.09 -11.73
C ASN A 78 -18.39 -18.32 -10.79
N ASP A 79 -17.12 -18.17 -11.17
CA ASP A 79 -16.10 -17.59 -10.28
C ASP A 79 -16.38 -16.13 -9.88
N TYR A 80 -16.93 -15.33 -10.79
CA TYR A 80 -17.31 -13.94 -10.49
C TYR A 80 -18.50 -13.87 -9.53
N GLU A 81 -19.48 -14.75 -9.71
CA GLU A 81 -20.62 -14.85 -8.80
C GLU A 81 -20.21 -15.31 -7.40
N LYS A 82 -19.32 -16.31 -7.32
CA LYS A 82 -18.70 -16.73 -6.05
C LYS A 82 -17.91 -15.60 -5.41
N GLY A 83 -17.17 -14.83 -6.21
CA GLY A 83 -16.44 -13.65 -5.74
C GLY A 83 -17.38 -12.63 -5.08
N VAL A 84 -18.51 -12.30 -5.73
CA VAL A 84 -19.50 -11.35 -5.18
C VAL A 84 -19.99 -11.82 -3.81
N VAL A 85 -20.38 -13.09 -3.71
CA VAL A 85 -20.87 -13.67 -2.46
C VAL A 85 -19.78 -13.63 -1.39
N ARG A 86 -18.57 -14.09 -1.70
CA ARG A 86 -17.42 -14.13 -0.78
C ARG A 86 -17.10 -12.75 -0.21
N VAL A 87 -16.98 -11.75 -1.07
CA VAL A 87 -16.65 -10.38 -0.67
C VAL A 87 -17.73 -9.81 0.26
N LEU A 88 -19.00 -9.94 -0.11
CA LEU A 88 -20.09 -9.41 0.69
C LEU A 88 -20.27 -10.15 2.02
N GLN A 89 -20.10 -11.48 2.03
CA GLN A 89 -20.13 -12.27 3.28
C GLN A 89 -19.01 -11.82 4.22
N ARG A 90 -17.81 -11.58 3.69
CA ARG A 90 -16.68 -11.08 4.46
C ARG A 90 -16.97 -9.70 5.06
N GLU A 91 -17.48 -8.77 4.26
CA GLU A 91 -17.83 -7.42 4.72
C GLU A 91 -18.94 -7.43 5.77
N ILE A 92 -20.03 -8.17 5.52
CA ILE A 92 -21.14 -8.35 6.47
C ILE A 92 -20.64 -8.97 7.79
N ARG A 93 -19.79 -10.01 7.72
CA ARG A 93 -19.20 -10.64 8.92
C ARG A 93 -18.45 -9.62 9.75
N ILE A 94 -17.54 -8.86 9.13
CA ILE A 94 -16.71 -7.87 9.83
C ILE A 94 -17.58 -6.78 10.46
N MET A 95 -18.55 -6.26 9.72
CA MET A 95 -19.43 -5.19 10.21
C MET A 95 -20.35 -5.64 11.34
N LYS A 96 -20.80 -6.91 11.35
CA LYS A 96 -21.63 -7.47 12.43
C LYS A 96 -20.84 -7.88 13.67
N ALA A 97 -19.56 -8.24 13.50
CA ALA A 97 -18.75 -8.76 14.59
C ALA A 97 -18.49 -7.72 15.69
N ILE A 98 -18.28 -6.45 15.31
CA ILE A 98 -17.88 -5.40 16.23
C ILE A 98 -19.12 -4.71 16.82
N PRO A 99 -19.32 -4.72 18.16
CA PRO A 99 -20.47 -4.05 18.74
C PRO A 99 -20.35 -2.52 18.62
N PRO A 100 -21.48 -1.79 18.49
CA PRO A 100 -21.47 -0.33 18.33
C PRO A 100 -20.68 0.41 19.42
N ARG A 101 -20.72 -0.08 20.67
CA ARG A 101 -19.95 0.50 21.78
C ARG A 101 -18.44 0.48 21.51
N LEU A 102 -17.91 -0.67 21.06
CA LEU A 102 -16.48 -0.83 20.82
C LEU A 102 -16.04 0.01 19.62
N LEU A 103 -16.85 0.03 18.56
CA LEU A 103 -16.58 0.87 17.38
C LEU A 103 -16.51 2.36 17.77
N ALA A 104 -17.53 2.87 18.46
CA ALA A 104 -17.59 4.27 18.89
C ALA A 104 -16.43 4.63 19.84
N GLU A 105 -16.07 3.73 20.76
CA GLU A 105 -14.95 3.95 21.68
C GLU A 105 -13.61 3.95 20.95
N LEU A 106 -13.41 3.05 19.98
CA LEU A 106 -12.20 2.99 19.17
C LEU A 106 -12.07 4.24 18.30
N GLU A 107 -13.13 4.65 17.60
CA GLU A 107 -13.15 5.87 16.76
C GLU A 107 -12.85 7.12 17.57
N LYS A 108 -13.52 7.31 18.72
CA LYS A 108 -13.21 8.43 19.62
C LYS A 108 -11.74 8.40 20.04
N THR A 109 -11.26 7.24 20.46
CA THR A 109 -9.89 7.07 20.95
C THR A 109 -8.87 7.36 19.84
N THR A 110 -9.06 6.89 18.61
CA THR A 110 -8.11 7.11 17.52
C THR A 110 -8.10 8.56 17.03
N GLN A 111 -9.24 9.27 17.04
CA GLN A 111 -9.26 10.71 16.75
C GLN A 111 -8.46 11.52 17.77
N GLU A 112 -8.68 11.27 19.07
CA GLU A 112 -7.91 11.90 20.15
C GLU A 112 -6.42 11.52 20.06
N ALA A 113 -6.13 10.24 19.81
CA ALA A 113 -4.78 9.71 19.71
C ALA A 113 -4.00 10.29 18.53
N MET A 114 -4.61 10.48 17.36
CA MET A 114 -3.95 11.12 16.22
C MET A 114 -3.53 12.56 16.54
N HIS A 115 -4.38 13.32 17.23
CA HIS A 115 -4.02 14.67 17.68
C HIS A 115 -2.87 14.62 18.70
N ALA A 116 -2.99 13.79 19.73
CA ALA A 116 -1.94 13.60 20.74
C ALA A 116 -0.62 13.14 20.12
N TRP A 117 -0.65 12.22 19.16
CA TRP A 117 0.51 11.73 18.42
C TRP A 117 1.21 12.84 17.64
N ARG A 118 0.48 13.72 16.94
CA ARG A 118 1.09 14.85 16.21
C ARG A 118 1.84 15.76 17.18
N MET A 119 1.19 16.14 18.29
CA MET A 119 1.80 16.98 19.32
C MET A 119 2.99 16.30 20.01
N ALA A 120 2.89 15.00 20.28
CA ALA A 120 3.96 14.19 20.87
C ALA A 120 5.17 14.09 19.93
N LYS A 121 4.94 13.86 18.63
CA LYS A 121 5.99 13.77 17.61
C LYS A 121 6.72 15.10 17.45
N GLU A 122 5.98 16.21 17.38
CA GLU A 122 6.55 17.55 17.26
C GLU A 122 7.34 17.94 18.51
N ALA A 123 6.81 17.66 19.71
CA ALA A 123 7.47 17.96 20.98
C ALA A 123 8.54 16.93 21.39
N ASN A 124 8.71 15.85 20.61
CA ASN A 124 9.52 14.70 20.98
C ASN A 124 9.23 14.17 22.40
N ASP A 125 7.96 13.95 22.71
CA ASP A 125 7.46 13.64 24.05
C ASP A 125 6.48 12.46 24.00
N TYR A 126 7.00 11.24 24.19
CA TYR A 126 6.23 10.00 24.08
C TYR A 126 5.16 9.85 25.16
N GLU A 127 5.36 10.41 26.36
CA GLU A 127 4.42 10.25 27.47
C GLU A 127 3.05 10.88 27.16
N LYS A 128 2.99 11.88 26.26
CA LYS A 128 1.73 12.44 25.75
C LYS A 128 0.91 11.44 24.92
N PHE A 129 1.57 10.52 24.22
CA PHE A 129 0.91 9.56 23.33
C PHE A 129 0.66 8.20 23.98
N LYS A 130 1.56 7.76 24.85
CA LYS A 130 1.51 6.48 25.58
C LYS A 130 0.14 6.09 26.15
N PRO A 131 -0.60 6.94 26.90
CA PRO A 131 -1.90 6.54 27.45
C PRO A 131 -2.94 6.25 26.37
N TYR A 132 -2.87 6.95 25.23
CA TYR A 132 -3.74 6.68 24.09
C TYR A 132 -3.34 5.37 23.41
N LEU A 133 -2.05 5.11 23.26
CA LEU A 133 -1.57 3.86 22.67
C LEU A 133 -1.95 2.63 23.52
N ASP A 134 -1.79 2.69 24.84
CA ASP A 134 -2.25 1.63 25.74
C ASP A 134 -3.75 1.35 25.57
N LYS A 135 -4.56 2.40 25.44
CA LYS A 135 -5.99 2.27 25.18
C LYS A 135 -6.28 1.67 23.81
N ILE A 136 -5.56 2.08 22.77
CA ILE A 136 -5.69 1.52 21.41
C ILE A 136 -5.33 0.04 21.41
N ILE A 137 -4.23 -0.38 22.03
CA ILE A 137 -3.82 -1.79 22.12
C ILE A 137 -4.95 -2.61 22.77
N LYS A 138 -5.51 -2.14 23.89
CA LYS A 138 -6.61 -2.82 24.58
C LYS A 138 -7.86 -2.95 23.70
N LEU A 139 -8.31 -1.86 23.09
CA LEU A 139 -9.52 -1.86 22.24
C LEU A 139 -9.33 -2.71 20.98
N THR A 140 -8.14 -2.66 20.38
CA THR A 140 -7.81 -3.48 19.21
C THR A 140 -7.69 -4.96 19.57
N ARG A 141 -7.23 -5.29 20.79
CA ARG A 141 -7.26 -6.66 21.29
C ARG A 141 -8.68 -7.19 21.45
N GLU A 142 -9.57 -6.37 22.02
CA GLU A 142 -11.00 -6.68 22.15
C GLU A 142 -11.64 -6.84 20.75
N LYS A 143 -11.29 -5.97 19.81
CA LYS A 143 -11.72 -6.06 18.39
C LYS A 143 -11.29 -7.38 17.76
N ALA A 144 -10.06 -7.84 18.01
CA ALA A 144 -9.59 -9.13 17.53
C ALA A 144 -10.44 -10.29 18.06
N ASP A 145 -10.81 -10.27 19.35
CA ASP A 145 -11.67 -11.31 19.93
C ASP A 145 -13.07 -11.33 19.32
N TYR A 146 -13.66 -10.16 19.04
CA TYR A 146 -14.95 -10.07 18.35
C TYR A 146 -14.91 -10.59 16.91
N LEU A 147 -13.82 -10.33 16.19
CA LEU A 147 -13.63 -10.83 14.82
C LEU A 147 -13.42 -12.34 14.76
N GLY A 148 -12.87 -12.90 15.84
CA GLY A 148 -12.51 -14.30 15.96
C GLY A 148 -11.18 -14.62 15.28
N TRP A 149 -10.41 -15.50 15.91
CA TRP A 149 -9.10 -15.96 15.46
C TRP A 149 -8.90 -17.43 15.82
N LYS A 150 -7.93 -18.09 15.18
CA LYS A 150 -7.69 -19.54 15.36
C LYS A 150 -6.42 -19.83 16.15
N GLU A 151 -5.28 -19.34 15.69
CA GLU A 151 -3.97 -19.66 16.28
C GLU A 151 -3.50 -18.51 17.17
N HIS A 152 -3.63 -17.28 16.68
CA HIS A 152 -3.10 -16.10 17.36
C HIS A 152 -4.04 -14.90 17.21
N PRO A 153 -4.24 -14.05 18.24
CA PRO A 153 -5.15 -12.90 18.15
C PRO A 153 -4.78 -11.88 17.06
N TYR A 154 -3.51 -11.80 16.72
CA TYR A 154 -3.02 -10.98 15.61
C TYR A 154 -3.55 -11.46 14.24
N ASP A 155 -3.95 -12.73 14.10
CA ASP A 155 -4.55 -13.27 12.86
C ASP A 155 -5.80 -12.49 12.45
N ALA A 156 -6.67 -12.16 13.41
CA ALA A 156 -7.89 -11.41 13.15
C ALA A 156 -7.59 -10.02 12.58
N LEU A 157 -6.49 -9.40 13.02
CA LEU A 157 -6.10 -8.06 12.61
C LEU A 157 -5.37 -8.06 11.27
N LEU A 158 -4.51 -9.05 11.04
CA LEU A 158 -3.88 -9.29 9.73
C LEU A 158 -4.95 -9.56 8.67
N ASP A 159 -5.91 -10.43 8.97
CA ASP A 159 -7.01 -10.76 8.06
C ASP A 159 -7.76 -9.51 7.63
N LEU A 160 -8.00 -8.52 8.50
CA LEU A 160 -8.71 -7.29 8.14
C LEU A 160 -8.07 -6.54 6.97
N TYR A 161 -6.74 -6.53 6.90
CA TYR A 161 -5.96 -5.78 5.92
C TYR A 161 -5.54 -6.62 4.71
N GLU A 162 -5.34 -7.92 4.92
CA GLU A 162 -4.98 -8.88 3.88
C GLU A 162 -5.78 -10.17 4.09
N GLU A 163 -6.81 -10.38 3.28
CA GLU A 163 -7.73 -11.50 3.48
C GLU A 163 -7.03 -12.86 3.51
N GLY A 164 -7.24 -13.60 4.60
CA GLY A 164 -6.66 -14.93 4.82
C GLY A 164 -5.19 -14.92 5.24
N LEU A 165 -4.62 -13.75 5.53
CA LEU A 165 -3.29 -13.63 6.13
C LEU A 165 -3.34 -13.99 7.62
N THR A 166 -2.36 -14.78 8.05
CA THR A 166 -2.21 -15.24 9.43
C THR A 166 -0.85 -14.83 9.99
N THR A 167 -0.73 -14.88 11.32
CA THR A 167 0.55 -14.66 12.02
C THR A 167 1.59 -15.67 11.56
N ARG A 168 1.20 -16.92 11.31
CA ARG A 168 2.07 -17.97 10.78
C ARG A 168 2.64 -17.62 9.41
N ASP A 169 1.83 -17.06 8.52
CA ASP A 169 2.31 -16.61 7.21
C ASP A 169 3.33 -15.47 7.38
N VAL A 170 2.99 -14.48 8.21
CA VAL A 170 3.85 -13.31 8.46
C VAL A 170 5.19 -13.74 9.06
N ASP A 171 5.20 -14.62 10.07
CA ASP A 171 6.42 -15.14 10.67
C ASP A 171 7.24 -15.95 9.65
N GLY A 172 6.57 -16.78 8.83
CA GLY A 172 7.19 -17.56 7.76
C GLY A 172 7.82 -16.72 6.64
N ILE A 173 7.42 -15.45 6.51
CA ILE A 173 7.94 -14.52 5.52
C ILE A 173 9.00 -13.60 6.12
N LEU A 174 8.68 -12.91 7.22
CA LEU A 174 9.48 -11.79 7.73
C LEU A 174 10.77 -12.25 8.41
N GLU A 175 10.75 -13.37 9.13
CA GLU A 175 11.94 -13.89 9.83
C GLU A 175 13.05 -14.34 8.87
N PRO A 176 12.79 -15.20 7.86
CA PRO A 176 13.82 -15.54 6.88
C PRO A 176 14.25 -14.33 6.05
N LEU A 177 13.32 -13.43 5.69
CA LEU A 177 13.66 -12.21 4.95
C LEU A 177 14.60 -11.31 5.75
N ALA A 178 14.34 -11.09 7.05
CA ALA A 178 15.22 -10.28 7.91
C ALA A 178 16.66 -10.80 7.91
N LYS A 179 16.84 -12.12 8.03
CA LYS A 179 18.16 -12.75 8.03
C LYS A 179 18.91 -12.48 6.71
N GLU A 180 18.25 -12.70 5.57
CA GLU A 180 18.84 -12.50 4.25
C GLU A 180 19.16 -11.01 3.98
N LEU A 181 18.25 -10.10 4.35
CA LEU A 181 18.44 -8.67 4.13
C LEU A 181 19.54 -8.07 5.01
N LYS A 182 19.71 -8.54 6.25
CA LYS A 182 20.82 -8.11 7.11
C LYS A 182 22.17 -8.51 6.51
N ALA A 183 22.27 -9.72 5.98
CA ALA A 183 23.47 -10.19 5.30
C ALA A 183 23.73 -9.37 4.02
N LEU A 184 22.68 -9.16 3.20
CA LEU A 184 22.78 -8.36 1.99
C LEU A 184 23.20 -6.91 2.27
N LEU A 185 22.57 -6.24 3.24
CA LEU A 185 22.92 -4.88 3.64
C LEU A 185 24.39 -4.76 4.02
N SER A 186 24.89 -5.74 4.79
CA SER A 186 26.30 -5.80 5.19
C SER A 186 27.22 -5.91 3.97
N SER A 187 26.89 -6.77 2.99
CA SER A 187 27.63 -6.91 1.74
C SER A 187 27.62 -5.63 0.91
N VAL A 188 26.45 -5.04 0.67
CA VAL A 188 26.30 -3.84 -0.17
C VAL A 188 27.07 -2.65 0.41
N VAL A 189 26.99 -2.44 1.73
CA VAL A 189 27.72 -1.37 2.42
C VAL A 189 29.23 -1.62 2.38
N HIS A 190 29.67 -2.87 2.50
CA HIS A 190 31.09 -3.23 2.46
C HIS A 190 31.70 -3.05 1.06
N GLU A 191 30.99 -3.47 0.01
CA GLU A 191 31.46 -3.35 -1.38
C GLU A 191 31.50 -1.89 -1.85
N GLY A 192 30.60 -1.04 -1.32
CA GLY A 192 30.60 0.40 -1.61
C GLY A 192 30.27 0.77 -3.06
N ARG A 193 29.78 -0.18 -3.86
CA ARG A 193 29.35 0.04 -5.25
C ARG A 193 28.21 1.05 -5.34
N PHE A 194 27.22 0.92 -4.44
CA PHE A 194 26.09 1.84 -4.35
C PHE A 194 26.36 2.87 -3.24
N PRO A 195 26.27 4.17 -3.54
CA PRO A 195 26.61 5.19 -2.56
C PRO A 195 25.52 5.30 -1.47
N GLN A 196 25.95 5.59 -0.25
CA GLN A 196 25.02 5.89 0.86
C GLN A 196 24.38 7.26 0.72
N LYS A 197 25.04 8.20 0.04
CA LYS A 197 24.52 9.53 -0.29
C LYS A 197 25.02 9.94 -1.67
N HIS A 198 24.17 10.59 -2.47
CA HIS A 198 24.54 11.13 -3.77
C HIS A 198 24.34 12.67 -3.82
N PRO A 199 25.20 13.45 -4.52
CA PRO A 199 25.05 14.91 -4.63
C PRO A 199 23.68 15.39 -5.14
N LEU A 200 23.03 14.61 -6.02
CA LEU A 200 21.68 14.90 -6.53
C LEU A 200 20.60 14.96 -5.44
N GLU A 201 20.83 14.40 -4.24
CA GLU A 201 19.90 14.54 -3.11
C GLU A 201 19.83 15.98 -2.59
N ASP A 202 20.91 16.76 -2.73
CA ASP A 202 20.97 18.14 -2.23
C ASP A 202 20.59 19.17 -3.33
N GLU A 203 20.39 18.71 -4.57
CA GLU A 203 20.06 19.57 -5.71
C GLU A 203 18.63 20.08 -5.63
N ARG A 204 18.46 21.39 -5.81
CA ARG A 204 17.16 22.06 -5.81
C ARG A 204 16.55 22.10 -7.21
N TYR A 205 15.22 22.15 -7.26
CA TYR A 205 14.46 22.35 -8.49
C TYR A 205 13.25 23.25 -8.23
N GLU A 206 12.81 23.94 -9.26
CA GLU A 206 11.50 24.62 -9.26
C GLU A 206 10.40 23.60 -9.52
N ARG A 207 9.25 23.77 -8.86
CA ARG A 207 8.13 22.84 -8.92
C ARG A 207 7.70 22.55 -10.36
N GLU A 208 7.62 23.59 -11.19
CA GLU A 208 7.20 23.52 -12.59
C GLU A 208 8.11 22.62 -13.43
N TRP A 209 9.38 22.47 -13.04
CA TRP A 209 10.33 21.62 -13.75
C TRP A 209 10.02 20.15 -13.50
N MET A 210 9.75 19.80 -12.24
CA MET A 210 9.37 18.44 -11.87
C MET A 210 7.95 18.07 -12.27
N GLU A 211 7.02 19.02 -12.32
CA GLU A 211 5.70 18.80 -12.93
C GLU A 211 5.83 18.37 -14.39
N ARG A 212 6.69 19.04 -15.18
CA ARG A 212 6.96 18.64 -16.57
C ARG A 212 7.59 17.25 -16.65
N VAL A 213 8.58 16.94 -15.81
CA VAL A 213 9.20 15.61 -15.75
C VAL A 213 8.15 14.53 -15.46
N ASN A 214 7.36 14.71 -14.39
CA ASN A 214 6.34 13.74 -13.99
C ASN A 214 5.29 13.53 -15.08
N LEU A 215 4.81 14.60 -15.73
CA LEU A 215 3.85 14.49 -16.82
C LEU A 215 4.44 13.81 -18.08
N GLU A 216 5.69 14.12 -18.46
CA GLU A 216 6.37 13.46 -19.59
C GLU A 216 6.59 11.96 -19.29
N VAL A 217 6.98 11.60 -18.06
CA VAL A 217 7.16 10.20 -17.65
C VAL A 217 5.83 9.46 -17.60
N LEU A 218 4.78 10.04 -17.02
CA LEU A 218 3.42 9.46 -17.00
C LEU A 218 2.90 9.22 -18.43
N LYS A 219 3.21 10.12 -19.36
CA LYS A 219 2.89 9.92 -20.79
C LYS A 219 3.64 8.74 -21.39
N ILE A 220 4.91 8.54 -21.06
CA ILE A 220 5.72 7.40 -21.54
C ILE A 220 5.18 6.07 -21.04
N VAL A 221 4.87 5.96 -19.75
CA VAL A 221 4.25 4.75 -19.18
C VAL A 221 2.75 4.65 -19.56
N GLY A 222 2.24 5.67 -20.25
CA GLY A 222 0.93 5.76 -20.91
C GLY A 222 -0.26 5.94 -19.98
N PHE A 223 -0.09 6.67 -18.88
CA PHE A 223 -1.18 7.02 -17.97
C PHE A 223 -2.23 7.90 -18.69
N PRO A 224 -3.54 7.55 -18.66
CA PRO A 224 -4.57 8.20 -19.48
C PRO A 224 -5.08 9.51 -18.85
N ILE A 225 -4.18 10.51 -18.70
CA ILE A 225 -4.48 11.80 -18.07
C ILE A 225 -5.52 12.57 -18.89
N GLY A 226 -6.54 13.10 -18.20
CA GLY A 226 -7.61 13.91 -18.80
C GLY A 226 -8.76 13.10 -19.39
N GLU A 227 -8.58 11.80 -19.61
CA GLU A 227 -9.62 10.91 -20.11
C GLU A 227 -10.19 10.01 -19.00
N ARG A 228 -9.33 9.26 -18.31
CA ARG A 228 -9.72 8.32 -17.24
C ARG A 228 -8.97 8.55 -15.92
N SER A 229 -8.10 9.54 -15.89
CA SER A 229 -7.23 9.81 -14.74
C SER A 229 -6.79 11.26 -14.64
N ARG A 230 -6.20 11.63 -13.50
CA ARG A 230 -5.53 12.92 -13.28
C ARG A 230 -4.42 12.81 -12.24
N LEU A 231 -3.51 13.78 -12.30
CA LEU A 231 -2.44 14.01 -11.34
C LEU A 231 -2.65 15.37 -10.67
N ASP A 232 -2.67 15.39 -9.35
CA ASP A 232 -2.79 16.59 -8.52
C ASP A 232 -1.71 16.64 -7.43
N VAL A 233 -1.70 17.69 -6.60
CA VAL A 233 -0.77 17.83 -5.48
C VAL A 233 -1.50 17.69 -4.14
N SER A 234 -0.89 16.95 -3.22
CA SER A 234 -1.37 16.77 -1.84
C SER A 234 -0.18 16.77 -0.85
N ALA A 235 -0.46 16.76 0.45
CA ALA A 235 0.60 16.68 1.47
C ALA A 235 1.31 15.32 1.49
N HIS A 236 0.56 14.24 1.24
CA HIS A 236 1.05 12.87 1.17
C HIS A 236 0.52 12.24 -0.12
N PRO A 237 1.40 11.78 -1.02
CA PRO A 237 1.00 11.09 -2.25
C PRO A 237 0.06 9.90 -1.95
N PHE A 238 -0.97 9.75 -2.77
CA PHE A 238 -1.91 8.64 -2.71
C PHE A 238 -2.63 8.46 -4.05
N THR A 239 -3.20 7.27 -4.22
CA THR A 239 -4.08 6.89 -5.31
C THR A 239 -5.49 6.69 -4.78
N ILE A 240 -6.48 7.11 -5.55
CA ILE A 240 -7.89 6.89 -5.24
C ILE A 240 -8.69 6.53 -6.47
N SER A 241 -9.45 5.44 -6.36
CA SER A 241 -10.43 5.00 -7.35
C SER A 241 -11.78 5.65 -7.02
N ILE A 242 -12.22 6.59 -7.85
CA ILE A 242 -13.58 7.13 -7.80
C ILE A 242 -14.50 6.21 -8.62
N GLY A 243 -13.98 5.66 -9.71
CA GLY A 243 -14.54 4.53 -10.45
C GLY A 243 -13.51 4.04 -11.48
N LEU A 244 -13.84 2.97 -12.20
CA LEU A 244 -12.88 2.35 -13.15
C LEU A 244 -12.43 3.29 -14.29
N ASP A 245 -13.17 4.37 -14.55
CA ASP A 245 -12.82 5.40 -15.55
C ASP A 245 -12.49 6.77 -14.90
N ASP A 246 -12.29 6.83 -13.59
CA ASP A 246 -11.80 8.02 -12.87
C ASP A 246 -10.92 7.57 -11.70
N VAL A 247 -9.65 7.34 -12.00
CA VAL A 247 -8.63 6.98 -11.02
C VAL A 247 -7.62 8.10 -10.92
N ARG A 248 -7.45 8.66 -9.73
CA ARG A 248 -6.66 9.87 -9.50
C ARG A 248 -5.44 9.54 -8.67
N ILE A 249 -4.33 10.17 -9.01
CA ILE A 249 -3.10 10.11 -8.23
C ILE A 249 -2.74 11.50 -7.75
N THR A 250 -2.06 11.56 -6.61
CA THR A 250 -1.45 12.80 -6.13
C THR A 250 0.06 12.61 -5.97
N THR A 251 0.81 13.70 -6.06
CA THR A 251 2.23 13.73 -5.73
C THR A 251 2.54 14.94 -4.87
N ARG A 252 3.81 15.08 -4.47
CA ARG A 252 4.33 16.28 -3.82
C ARG A 252 5.66 16.67 -4.43
N TYR A 253 6.06 17.90 -4.18
CA TYR A 253 7.30 18.49 -4.69
C TYR A 253 8.05 19.13 -3.53
N GLU A 254 9.06 18.44 -3.01
CA GLU A 254 9.89 18.92 -1.91
C GLU A 254 10.78 20.12 -2.32
N GLY A 255 10.99 20.33 -3.63
CA GLY A 255 11.87 21.37 -4.17
C GLY A 255 13.36 21.01 -4.14
N PHE A 256 13.68 19.78 -3.73
CA PHE A 256 14.99 19.15 -3.77
C PHE A 256 14.84 17.62 -3.87
N ASP A 257 15.92 16.88 -4.12
CA ASP A 257 15.94 15.41 -4.20
C ASP A 257 14.86 14.86 -5.17
N PHE A 258 15.01 15.18 -6.46
CA PHE A 258 13.95 14.98 -7.45
C PHE A 258 13.43 13.54 -7.57
N LYS A 259 14.22 12.52 -7.20
CA LYS A 259 13.76 11.12 -7.19
C LYS A 259 12.56 10.91 -6.27
N ARG A 260 12.40 11.71 -5.20
CA ARG A 260 11.28 11.59 -4.25
C ARG A 260 9.95 11.79 -4.96
N SER A 261 9.79 12.94 -5.62
CA SER A 261 8.58 13.24 -6.40
C SER A 261 8.37 12.25 -7.55
N LEU A 262 9.43 11.95 -8.30
CA LEU A 262 9.34 11.07 -9.48
C LEU A 262 8.93 9.64 -9.11
N LEU A 263 9.66 9.02 -8.18
CA LEU A 263 9.39 7.63 -7.78
C LEU A 263 8.06 7.53 -7.03
N SER A 264 7.68 8.56 -6.26
CA SER A 264 6.33 8.62 -5.68
C SER A 264 5.25 8.69 -6.76
N THR A 265 5.41 9.49 -7.81
CA THR A 265 4.45 9.52 -8.92
C THR A 265 4.38 8.18 -9.66
N ILE A 266 5.51 7.49 -9.86
CA ILE A 266 5.53 6.16 -10.48
C ILE A 266 4.90 5.10 -9.57
N HIS A 267 5.11 5.20 -8.25
CA HIS A 267 4.46 4.36 -7.24
C HIS A 267 2.94 4.47 -7.33
N GLU A 268 2.41 5.69 -7.28
CA GLU A 268 0.97 5.94 -7.41
C GLU A 268 0.43 5.55 -8.79
N PHE A 269 1.23 5.71 -9.86
CA PHE A 269 0.86 5.19 -11.17
C PHE A 269 0.64 3.66 -11.15
N GLY A 270 1.48 2.89 -10.45
CA GLY A 270 1.32 1.45 -10.37
C GLY A 270 0.02 1.04 -9.66
N HIS A 271 -0.32 1.74 -8.57
CA HIS A 271 -1.63 1.63 -7.93
C HIS A 271 -2.77 1.99 -8.90
N ALA A 272 -2.69 3.14 -9.56
CA ALA A 272 -3.76 3.61 -10.44
C ALA A 272 -3.96 2.71 -11.66
N LEU A 273 -2.88 2.16 -12.20
CA LEU A 273 -2.93 1.21 -13.30
C LEU A 273 -3.65 -0.08 -12.92
N TYR A 274 -3.54 -0.52 -11.65
CA TYR A 274 -4.32 -1.67 -11.19
C TYR A 274 -5.81 -1.39 -11.38
N GLU A 275 -6.29 -0.33 -10.74
CA GLU A 275 -7.70 0.08 -10.77
C GLU A 275 -8.21 0.36 -12.18
N LEU A 276 -7.43 1.05 -13.01
CA LEU A 276 -7.79 1.38 -14.40
C LEU A 276 -7.93 0.16 -15.32
N GLN A 277 -7.32 -0.98 -14.97
CA GLN A 277 -7.30 -2.18 -15.80
C GLN A 277 -8.23 -3.29 -15.29
N ILE A 278 -8.99 -3.05 -14.22
CA ILE A 278 -10.06 -3.95 -13.79
C ILE A 278 -11.09 -4.09 -14.91
N ASP A 279 -11.63 -5.30 -15.10
CA ASP A 279 -12.52 -5.59 -16.22
C ASP A 279 -13.81 -4.74 -16.13
N PRO A 280 -14.18 -4.00 -17.19
CA PRO A 280 -15.39 -3.17 -17.18
C PRO A 280 -16.69 -3.93 -16.92
N GLY A 281 -16.71 -5.25 -17.13
CA GLY A 281 -17.83 -6.12 -16.78
C GLY A 281 -18.10 -6.20 -15.28
N LEU A 282 -17.14 -5.78 -14.44
CA LEU A 282 -17.26 -5.75 -12.98
C LEU A 282 -17.77 -4.40 -12.45
N LYS A 283 -17.97 -3.39 -13.31
CA LYS A 283 -18.44 -2.05 -12.88
C LYS A 283 -19.66 -2.14 -11.96
N TYR A 284 -19.64 -1.32 -10.90
CA TYR A 284 -20.71 -1.19 -9.91
C TYR A 284 -20.96 -2.44 -9.05
N THR A 285 -20.06 -3.43 -9.10
CA THR A 285 -20.10 -4.62 -8.25
C THR A 285 -19.07 -4.51 -7.12
N PRO A 286 -19.19 -5.30 -6.04
CA PRO A 286 -18.15 -5.35 -4.99
C PRO A 286 -16.81 -5.92 -5.49
N LEU A 287 -16.71 -6.36 -6.75
CA LEU A 287 -15.47 -6.87 -7.34
C LEU A 287 -14.61 -5.80 -8.01
N ALA A 288 -15.15 -4.59 -8.20
CA ALA A 288 -14.53 -3.51 -8.99
C ALA A 288 -13.47 -2.71 -8.21
N GLU A 289 -12.56 -3.41 -7.55
CA GLU A 289 -11.46 -2.86 -6.75
C GLU A 289 -10.31 -3.87 -6.73
N GLY A 290 -9.10 -3.45 -6.38
CA GLY A 290 -7.96 -4.34 -6.16
C GLY A 290 -8.22 -5.40 -5.07
N ALA A 291 -7.60 -6.58 -5.21
CA ALA A 291 -7.87 -7.76 -4.40
C ALA A 291 -7.59 -7.56 -2.89
N SER A 292 -6.54 -6.80 -2.57
CA SER A 292 -6.06 -6.53 -1.20
C SER A 292 -4.95 -5.48 -1.22
N LEU A 293 -4.55 -4.99 -0.04
CA LEU A 293 -3.46 -4.03 0.10
C LEU A 293 -2.12 -4.60 -0.39
N GLY A 294 -1.79 -5.85 -0.07
CA GLY A 294 -0.56 -6.49 -0.52
C GLY A 294 -0.47 -6.60 -2.03
N VAL A 295 -1.55 -7.00 -2.70
CA VAL A 295 -1.59 -7.06 -4.17
C VAL A 295 -1.51 -5.66 -4.79
N HIS A 296 -2.16 -4.67 -4.17
CA HIS A 296 -2.13 -3.27 -4.61
C HIS A 296 -0.71 -2.68 -4.51
N GLU A 297 -0.04 -2.90 -3.37
CA GLU A 297 1.36 -2.53 -3.15
C GLU A 297 2.31 -3.30 -4.08
N GLY A 298 1.96 -4.54 -4.43
CA GLY A 298 2.69 -5.30 -5.46
C GLY A 298 2.75 -4.58 -6.79
N GLN A 299 1.67 -3.90 -7.18
CA GLN A 299 1.65 -3.12 -8.42
C GLN A 299 2.46 -1.83 -8.29
N SER A 300 2.29 -1.07 -7.20
CA SER A 300 3.06 0.16 -7.01
C SER A 300 4.56 -0.10 -6.95
N ARG A 301 5.00 -1.11 -6.19
CA ARG A 301 6.42 -1.50 -6.08
C ARG A 301 6.98 -2.07 -7.37
N PHE A 302 6.18 -2.78 -8.16
CA PHE A 302 6.63 -3.22 -9.49
C PHE A 302 6.96 -2.01 -10.38
N TRP A 303 6.09 -1.01 -10.43
CA TRP A 303 6.38 0.19 -11.23
C TRP A 303 7.47 1.07 -10.62
N GLU A 304 7.46 1.30 -9.32
CA GLU A 304 8.45 2.16 -8.64
C GLU A 304 9.85 1.54 -8.69
N ASN A 305 9.99 0.30 -8.24
CA ASN A 305 11.29 -0.30 -7.93
C ASN A 305 11.81 -1.16 -9.07
N VAL A 306 10.97 -2.07 -9.56
CA VAL A 306 11.37 -3.00 -10.61
C VAL A 306 11.59 -2.28 -11.94
N ILE A 307 10.71 -1.33 -12.27
CA ILE A 307 10.83 -0.50 -13.48
C ILE A 307 11.54 0.82 -13.15
N GLY A 308 10.98 1.65 -12.27
CA GLY A 308 11.41 3.04 -12.05
C GLY A 308 12.84 3.21 -11.56
N ARG A 309 13.40 2.20 -10.87
CA ARG A 309 14.80 2.17 -10.42
C ARG A 309 15.70 1.27 -11.26
N SER A 310 15.22 0.75 -12.40
CA SER A 310 16.03 -0.06 -13.32
C SER A 310 17.00 0.81 -14.12
N ARG A 311 18.11 0.24 -14.57
CA ARG A 311 19.09 0.96 -15.40
C ARG A 311 18.46 1.37 -16.73
N GLU A 312 17.69 0.47 -17.34
CA GLU A 312 17.00 0.66 -18.61
C GLU A 312 16.01 1.82 -18.54
N PHE A 313 15.27 1.94 -17.43
CA PHE A 313 14.33 3.03 -17.25
C PHE A 313 15.05 4.36 -17.05
N VAL A 314 16.10 4.40 -16.22
CA VAL A 314 16.91 5.61 -16.01
C VAL A 314 17.50 6.09 -17.34
N GLU A 315 18.05 5.21 -18.15
CA GLU A 315 18.56 5.55 -19.49
C GLU A 315 17.47 6.11 -20.40
N LEU A 316 16.28 5.49 -20.40
CA LEU A 316 15.13 5.94 -21.21
C LEU A 316 14.70 7.36 -20.84
N ILE A 317 14.59 7.68 -19.54
CA ILE A 317 14.08 8.98 -19.08
C ILE A 317 15.17 10.04 -18.92
N TYR A 318 16.45 9.67 -18.97
CA TYR A 318 17.57 10.59 -18.79
C TYR A 318 17.51 11.83 -19.70
N PRO A 319 17.13 11.74 -21.00
CA PRO A 319 16.95 12.94 -21.83
C PRO A 319 15.90 13.92 -21.30
N ILE A 320 14.81 13.41 -20.71
CA ILE A 320 13.74 14.23 -20.11
C ILE A 320 14.25 14.92 -18.84
N LEU A 321 14.96 14.17 -17.99
CA LEU A 321 15.59 14.69 -16.79
C LEU A 321 16.57 15.80 -17.14
N ARG A 322 17.52 15.54 -18.06
CA ARG A 322 18.53 16.52 -18.47
C ARG A 322 17.93 17.79 -19.09
N LYS A 323 16.83 17.67 -19.85
CA LYS A 323 16.13 18.81 -20.47
C LYS A 323 15.47 19.72 -19.43
N ASN A 324 14.87 19.15 -18.39
CA ASN A 324 14.06 19.90 -17.43
C ASN A 324 14.81 20.25 -16.13
N LEU A 325 15.86 19.50 -15.78
CA LEU A 325 16.65 19.66 -14.57
C LEU A 325 18.11 19.93 -14.93
N PRO A 326 18.54 21.21 -14.99
CA PRO A 326 19.91 21.56 -15.38
C PRO A 326 20.99 20.87 -14.52
N SER A 327 20.70 20.63 -13.24
CA SER A 327 21.60 19.97 -12.29
C SER A 327 21.97 18.54 -12.72
N VAL A 328 21.06 17.82 -13.38
CA VAL A 328 21.26 16.45 -13.88
C VAL A 328 22.28 16.41 -15.02
N GLY A 329 22.40 17.47 -15.82
CA GLY A 329 23.33 17.52 -16.96
C GLY A 329 24.82 17.43 -16.60
N ARG A 330 25.17 17.48 -15.31
CA ARG A 330 26.53 17.25 -14.78
C ARG A 330 26.84 15.78 -14.49
N PHE A 331 25.84 14.91 -14.54
CA PHE A 331 25.94 13.49 -14.19
C PHE A 331 25.62 12.63 -15.40
N THR A 332 26.27 11.49 -15.51
CA THR A 332 25.97 10.45 -16.50
C THR A 332 24.70 9.67 -16.14
N PRO A 333 24.08 8.94 -17.09
CA PRO A 333 22.95 8.06 -16.78
C PRO A 333 23.26 7.03 -15.68
N GLU A 334 24.47 6.47 -15.64
CA GLU A 334 24.87 5.52 -14.60
C GLU A 334 24.94 6.19 -13.22
N GLU A 335 25.43 7.43 -13.12
CA GLU A 335 25.43 8.17 -11.86
C GLU A 335 24.00 8.49 -11.38
N VAL A 336 23.07 8.77 -12.30
CA VAL A 336 21.65 8.91 -11.98
C VAL A 336 21.05 7.57 -11.51
N TYR A 337 21.47 6.44 -12.10
CA TYR A 337 21.08 5.11 -11.64
C TYR A 337 21.58 4.82 -10.23
N LEU A 338 22.84 5.14 -9.92
CA LEU A 338 23.37 5.02 -8.56
C LEU A 338 22.64 5.93 -7.57
N TYR A 339 22.24 7.13 -7.98
CA TYR A 339 21.40 8.03 -7.17
C TYR A 339 20.01 7.44 -6.88
N PHE A 340 19.37 6.77 -7.83
CA PHE A 340 18.05 6.14 -7.63
C PHE A 340 18.14 4.92 -6.69
N ASN A 341 19.33 4.34 -6.59
CA ASN A 341 19.60 3.09 -5.88
C ASN A 341 20.59 3.29 -4.72
N THR A 342 20.59 4.48 -4.09
CA THR A 342 21.36 4.71 -2.86
C THR A 342 20.90 3.75 -1.77
N VAL A 343 21.85 3.12 -1.07
CA VAL A 343 21.55 2.18 0.03
C VAL A 343 22.20 2.71 1.30
N ARG A 344 21.41 2.95 2.35
CA ARG A 344 21.94 3.35 3.66
C ARG A 344 21.03 2.91 4.80
N PRO A 345 21.59 2.38 5.90
CA PRO A 345 20.87 2.33 7.16
C PRO A 345 20.30 3.70 7.52
N SER A 346 18.98 3.79 7.71
CA SER A 346 18.31 5.06 8.01
C SER A 346 17.20 4.86 9.05
N LEU A 347 16.75 5.95 9.68
CA LEU A 347 15.80 5.88 10.79
C LEU A 347 14.33 5.87 10.33
N ILE A 348 14.05 6.53 9.20
CA ILE A 348 12.69 6.81 8.74
C ILE A 348 12.28 5.82 7.65
N ARG A 349 11.27 4.98 7.94
CA ARG A 349 10.78 3.94 7.03
C ARG A 349 10.38 4.47 5.65
N THR A 350 9.69 5.60 5.59
CA THR A 350 9.22 6.18 4.32
C THR A 350 10.36 6.71 3.43
N GLU A 351 11.58 6.79 3.97
CA GLU A 351 12.79 7.20 3.24
C GLU A 351 13.78 6.05 3.05
N ALA A 352 13.46 4.86 3.54
CA ALA A 352 14.31 3.69 3.45
C ALA A 352 14.41 3.20 1.99
N ASP A 353 15.59 2.71 1.63
CA ASP A 353 15.87 2.13 0.32
C ASP A 353 15.32 0.69 0.20
N GLU A 354 15.40 0.11 -1.00
CA GLU A 354 14.84 -1.23 -1.26
C GLU A 354 15.44 -2.35 -0.41
N VAL A 355 16.69 -2.22 0.03
CA VAL A 355 17.38 -3.22 0.85
C VAL A 355 16.97 -3.08 2.31
N THR A 356 16.85 -1.85 2.81
CA THR A 356 16.58 -1.58 4.23
C THR A 356 15.09 -1.51 4.58
N TYR A 357 14.21 -1.16 3.64
CA TYR A 357 12.79 -0.90 3.89
C TYR A 357 12.06 -2.04 4.62
N ASN A 358 12.25 -3.28 4.17
CA ASN A 358 11.53 -4.41 4.75
C ASN A 358 11.97 -4.70 6.19
N LEU A 359 13.20 -4.34 6.60
CA LEU A 359 13.66 -4.48 7.98
C LEU A 359 12.88 -3.57 8.95
N HIS A 360 12.47 -2.38 8.48
CA HIS A 360 11.56 -1.51 9.24
C HIS A 360 10.17 -2.14 9.43
N ILE A 361 9.69 -2.89 8.43
CA ILE A 361 8.41 -3.62 8.52
C ILE A 361 8.52 -4.79 9.50
N VAL A 362 9.61 -5.55 9.45
CA VAL A 362 9.87 -6.64 10.41
C VAL A 362 9.81 -6.15 11.85
N LEU A 363 10.47 -5.03 12.15
CA LEU A 363 10.40 -4.40 13.47
C LEU A 363 8.96 -4.15 13.91
N ARG A 364 8.16 -3.52 13.04
CA ARG A 364 6.77 -3.15 13.37
C ARG A 364 5.89 -4.38 13.57
N ALA A 365 6.00 -5.36 12.68
CA ALA A 365 5.23 -6.60 12.78
C ALA A 365 5.55 -7.38 14.06
N ARG A 366 6.84 -7.44 14.46
CA ARG A 366 7.27 -8.05 15.73
C ARG A 366 6.63 -7.33 16.93
N LEU A 367 6.71 -6.01 16.97
CA LEU A 367 6.12 -5.22 18.06
C LEU A 367 4.60 -5.33 18.09
N GLU A 368 3.92 -5.29 16.94
CA GLU A 368 2.47 -5.46 16.84
C GLU A 368 2.01 -6.80 17.36
N LYS A 369 2.68 -7.89 16.98
CA LYS A 369 2.41 -9.23 17.49
C LYS A 369 2.52 -9.26 19.02
N LEU A 370 3.62 -8.76 19.57
CA LEU A 370 3.88 -8.73 21.02
C LEU A 370 2.87 -7.85 21.79
N MET A 371 2.46 -6.72 21.22
CA MET A 371 1.42 -5.86 21.81
C MET A 371 0.08 -6.57 21.89
N ILE A 372 -0.30 -7.28 20.83
CA ILE A 372 -1.62 -7.92 20.73
C ILE A 372 -1.69 -9.24 21.52
N GLU A 373 -0.59 -9.98 21.66
CA GLU A 373 -0.57 -11.13 22.58
C GLU A 373 -0.45 -10.73 24.07
N GLY A 374 -0.10 -9.48 24.35
CA GLY A 374 -0.03 -8.90 25.70
C GLY A 374 1.34 -9.03 26.38
N SER A 375 2.37 -9.48 25.66
CA SER A 375 3.74 -9.61 26.15
C SER A 375 4.47 -8.27 26.28
N VAL A 376 3.99 -7.22 25.59
CA VAL A 376 4.58 -5.87 25.57
C VAL A 376 3.52 -4.81 25.81
N LYS A 377 3.82 -3.82 26.67
CA LYS A 377 2.95 -2.66 26.94
C LYS A 377 3.47 -1.41 26.22
N ALA A 378 2.64 -0.36 26.11
CA ALA A 378 3.08 0.86 25.42
C ALA A 378 4.34 1.47 26.05
N GLY A 379 4.48 1.40 27.38
CA GLY A 379 5.66 1.90 28.09
C GLY A 379 6.98 1.26 27.68
N ASP A 380 6.98 0.02 27.18
CA ASP A 380 8.19 -0.72 26.81
C ASP A 380 8.62 -0.42 25.36
N LEU A 381 7.70 0.10 24.54
CA LEU A 381 7.90 0.25 23.09
C LEU A 381 9.07 1.13 22.70
N PRO A 382 9.38 2.28 23.35
CA PRO A 382 10.50 3.09 22.91
C PRO A 382 11.85 2.38 22.99
N GLU A 383 12.10 1.63 24.07
CA GLU A 383 13.36 0.89 24.24
C GLU A 383 13.44 -0.32 23.32
N LEU A 384 12.34 -1.07 23.19
CA LEU A 384 12.25 -2.22 22.27
C LEU A 384 12.41 -1.79 20.82
N TRP A 385 11.77 -0.68 20.43
CA TRP A 385 11.92 -0.08 19.10
C TRP A 385 13.39 0.25 18.82
N ASN A 386 14.04 0.96 19.73
CA ASN A 386 15.43 1.38 19.55
C ASN A 386 16.38 0.18 19.45
N SER A 387 16.15 -0.85 20.27
CA SER A 387 16.94 -2.08 20.26
C SER A 387 16.76 -2.86 18.95
N LEU A 388 15.52 -2.99 18.47
CA LEU A 388 15.23 -3.66 17.20
C LEU A 388 15.74 -2.86 15.99
N MET A 389 15.70 -1.53 16.02
CA MET A 389 16.30 -0.69 14.97
C MET A 389 17.81 -0.92 14.88
N GLU A 390 18.49 -0.98 16.02
CA GLU A 390 19.93 -1.26 16.10
C GLU A 390 20.24 -2.69 15.63
N GLU A 391 19.45 -3.69 16.06
CA GLU A 391 19.61 -5.09 15.67
C GLU A 391 19.36 -5.34 14.18
N LEU A 392 18.29 -4.78 13.63
CA LEU A 392 17.82 -5.09 12.29
C LEU A 392 18.46 -4.19 11.23
N VAL A 393 18.46 -2.88 11.47
CA VAL A 393 18.88 -1.87 10.48
C VAL A 393 20.32 -1.39 10.73
N GLY A 394 20.81 -1.47 11.97
CA GLY A 394 22.15 -1.01 12.35
C GLY A 394 22.22 0.46 12.76
N VAL A 395 21.08 1.10 13.02
CA VAL A 395 21.00 2.50 13.50
C VAL A 395 20.07 2.60 14.70
N LYS A 396 20.35 3.54 15.60
CA LYS A 396 19.57 3.75 16.82
C LYS A 396 18.94 5.15 16.82
N PRO A 397 17.61 5.28 16.96
CA PRO A 397 16.96 6.58 17.12
C PRO A 397 17.50 7.33 18.34
N LYS A 398 17.69 8.64 18.22
CA LYS A 398 18.08 9.51 19.35
C LYS A 398 16.87 10.19 19.97
N THR A 399 15.79 10.26 19.22
CA THR A 399 14.54 10.92 19.56
C THR A 399 13.37 9.97 19.31
N TYR A 400 12.25 10.19 19.99
CA TYR A 400 11.02 9.45 19.74
C TYR A 400 10.46 9.73 18.33
N SER A 401 10.63 10.94 17.80
CA SER A 401 10.19 11.32 16.46
C SER A 401 10.93 10.58 15.34
N GLU A 402 12.20 10.23 15.55
CA GLU A 402 12.98 9.33 14.69
C GLU A 402 12.67 7.84 14.97
N GLY A 403 12.16 7.53 16.15
CA GLY A 403 11.86 6.19 16.62
C GLY A 403 10.37 5.85 16.57
N VAL A 404 9.83 5.47 17.72
CA VAL A 404 8.46 4.95 17.91
C VAL A 404 7.33 5.90 17.46
N LEU A 405 7.56 7.22 17.40
CA LEU A 405 6.57 8.20 16.94
C LEU A 405 6.67 8.51 15.43
N GLN A 406 7.55 7.84 14.67
CA GLN A 406 7.78 8.23 13.28
C GLN A 406 6.52 8.06 12.40
N ASP A 407 5.73 7.02 12.63
CA ASP A 407 4.58 6.62 11.83
C ASP A 407 3.26 6.89 12.56
N ILE A 408 2.23 7.31 11.80
CA ILE A 408 0.89 7.63 12.32
C ILE A 408 0.04 6.38 12.62
N HIS A 409 0.35 5.24 12.00
CA HIS A 409 -0.51 4.04 11.92
C HIS A 409 -1.08 3.58 13.28
N TRP A 410 -0.26 3.49 14.32
CA TRP A 410 -0.75 3.06 15.64
C TRP A 410 -1.69 4.07 16.29
N SER A 411 -1.55 5.37 16.02
CA SER A 411 -2.51 6.38 16.48
C SER A 411 -3.88 6.26 15.78
N MET A 412 -3.91 5.68 14.58
CA MET A 412 -5.14 5.37 13.83
C MET A 412 -5.76 4.03 14.23
N GLY A 413 -5.11 3.25 15.11
CA GLY A 413 -5.52 1.88 15.42
C GLY A 413 -5.21 0.87 14.30
N SER A 414 -4.37 1.25 13.33
CA SER A 414 -3.98 0.39 12.21
C SER A 414 -2.89 -0.61 12.62
N ILE A 415 -3.28 -1.62 13.40
CA ILE A 415 -2.43 -2.73 13.84
C ILE A 415 -2.73 -3.96 12.98
N GLY A 416 -1.71 -4.62 12.42
CA GLY A 416 -1.85 -5.66 11.41
C GLY A 416 -1.71 -5.14 9.97
N TYR A 417 -1.54 -3.83 9.80
CA TYR A 417 -1.46 -3.17 8.50
C TYR A 417 -0.07 -3.29 7.87
N PHE A 418 1.00 -3.02 8.64
CA PHE A 418 2.36 -2.90 8.10
C PHE A 418 2.88 -4.10 7.29
N PRO A 419 2.58 -5.37 7.64
CA PRO A 419 3.06 -6.51 6.86
C PRO A 419 2.69 -6.45 5.38
N THR A 420 1.55 -5.83 5.03
CA THR A 420 1.09 -5.68 3.64
C THR A 420 2.12 -4.97 2.75
N TYR A 421 2.91 -4.04 3.31
CA TYR A 421 3.96 -3.36 2.55
C TYR A 421 5.05 -4.32 2.07
N THR A 422 5.46 -5.27 2.92
CA THR A 422 6.45 -6.29 2.54
C THR A 422 5.86 -7.33 1.59
N LEU A 423 4.58 -7.69 1.76
CA LEU A 423 3.87 -8.54 0.79
C LEU A 423 3.89 -7.92 -0.61
N GLY A 424 3.71 -6.59 -0.71
CA GLY A 424 3.85 -5.88 -1.98
C GLY A 424 5.23 -6.01 -2.62
N ASN A 425 6.32 -5.83 -1.85
CA ASN A 425 7.67 -6.03 -2.37
C ASN A 425 7.91 -7.47 -2.86
N ILE A 426 7.34 -8.47 -2.17
CA ILE A 426 7.40 -9.87 -2.58
C ILE A 426 6.68 -10.08 -3.90
N ILE A 427 5.44 -9.59 -4.03
CA ILE A 427 4.65 -9.71 -5.26
C ILE A 427 5.35 -9.00 -6.42
N ALA A 428 5.94 -7.82 -6.19
CA ALA A 428 6.69 -7.09 -7.21
C ALA A 428 7.90 -7.90 -7.73
N ALA A 429 8.61 -8.61 -6.84
CA ALA A 429 9.70 -9.48 -7.25
C ALA A 429 9.21 -10.75 -7.98
N GLN A 430 8.10 -11.35 -7.56
CA GLN A 430 7.46 -12.46 -8.29
C GLN A 430 7.05 -12.02 -9.70
N LEU A 431 6.42 -10.85 -9.82
CA LEU A 431 6.07 -10.22 -11.09
C LEU A 431 7.30 -10.07 -11.98
N ARG A 432 8.41 -9.53 -11.46
CA ARG A 432 9.66 -9.34 -12.19
C ARG A 432 10.15 -10.62 -12.88
N TYR A 433 10.18 -11.75 -12.19
CA TYR A 433 10.67 -13.00 -12.80
C TYR A 433 9.67 -13.66 -13.74
N HIS A 434 8.37 -13.54 -13.48
CA HIS A 434 7.36 -14.13 -14.36
C HIS A 434 7.21 -13.34 -15.66
N ILE A 435 7.21 -12.01 -15.60
CA ILE A 435 7.09 -11.17 -16.79
C ILE A 435 8.37 -11.19 -17.64
N GLU A 436 9.57 -11.24 -17.03
CA GLU A 436 10.85 -11.33 -17.76
C GLU A 436 10.89 -12.55 -18.68
N ARG A 437 10.46 -13.72 -18.18
CA ARG A 437 10.40 -14.97 -18.96
C ARG A 437 9.44 -14.92 -20.15
N LYS A 438 8.49 -13.97 -20.16
CA LYS A 438 7.45 -13.88 -21.19
C LYS A 438 7.71 -12.76 -22.19
N LEU A 439 8.15 -11.59 -21.72
CA LEU A 439 8.25 -10.38 -22.53
C LEU A 439 9.69 -9.87 -22.72
N LYS A 440 10.67 -10.44 -22.01
CA LYS A 440 12.01 -9.86 -21.85
C LYS A 440 11.92 -8.42 -21.35
N LEU A 441 11.53 -8.26 -20.09
CA LEU A 441 11.09 -7.00 -19.51
C LEU A 441 12.11 -5.87 -19.75
N SER A 442 13.39 -6.15 -19.55
CA SER A 442 14.47 -5.17 -19.70
C SER A 442 14.57 -4.61 -21.13
N GLU A 443 14.36 -5.45 -22.17
CA GLU A 443 14.32 -5.01 -23.57
C GLU A 443 13.09 -4.12 -23.86
N LYS A 444 11.95 -4.41 -23.22
CA LYS A 444 10.73 -3.59 -23.35
C LYS A 444 10.88 -2.22 -22.71
N ILE A 445 11.48 -2.16 -21.52
CA ILE A 445 11.73 -0.91 -20.80
C ILE A 445 12.66 -0.01 -21.62
N SER A 446 13.79 -0.52 -22.11
CA SER A 446 14.78 0.30 -22.85
C SER A 446 14.23 0.91 -24.13
N ARG A 447 13.22 0.28 -24.75
CA ARG A 447 12.54 0.78 -25.96
C ARG A 447 11.29 1.62 -25.67
N GLY A 448 10.89 1.76 -24.40
CA GLY A 448 9.66 2.45 -24.01
C GLY A 448 8.37 1.71 -24.40
N GLU A 449 8.43 0.39 -24.60
CA GLU A 449 7.29 -0.44 -25.06
C GLU A 449 6.38 -0.89 -23.90
N PHE A 450 5.89 0.05 -23.10
CA PHE A 450 5.14 -0.24 -21.86
C PHE A 450 3.74 -0.84 -22.07
N GLU A 451 3.14 -0.68 -23.26
CA GLU A 451 1.83 -1.26 -23.55
C GLU A 451 1.79 -2.78 -23.33
N SER A 452 2.83 -3.49 -23.79
CA SER A 452 2.93 -4.94 -23.62
C SER A 452 3.03 -5.37 -22.15
N ILE A 453 3.73 -4.58 -21.32
CA ILE A 453 3.86 -4.81 -19.88
C ILE A 453 2.50 -4.64 -19.20
N ARG A 454 1.81 -3.54 -19.51
CA ARG A 454 0.48 -3.22 -18.96
C ARG A 454 -0.57 -4.26 -19.33
N GLU A 455 -0.61 -4.69 -20.59
CA GLU A 455 -1.55 -5.72 -21.04
C GLU A 455 -1.26 -7.09 -20.39
N TRP A 456 0.00 -7.41 -20.13
CA TRP A 456 0.34 -8.61 -19.37
C TRP A 456 -0.17 -8.52 -17.93
N LEU A 457 0.09 -7.41 -17.23
CA LEU A 457 -0.42 -7.18 -15.87
C LEU A 457 -1.95 -7.21 -15.82
N LYS A 458 -2.62 -6.65 -16.83
CA LYS A 458 -4.08 -6.70 -16.98
C LYS A 458 -4.59 -8.12 -17.00
N ASN A 459 -4.03 -8.94 -17.88
CA ASN A 459 -4.51 -10.29 -18.13
C ASN A 459 -4.22 -11.24 -16.97
N MET A 460 -3.09 -11.04 -16.29
CA MET A 460 -2.68 -11.91 -15.19
C MET A 460 -3.31 -11.51 -13.85
N ILE A 461 -3.44 -10.21 -13.56
CA ILE A 461 -3.86 -9.74 -12.23
C ILE A 461 -5.04 -8.78 -12.33
N HIS A 462 -4.91 -7.69 -13.10
CA HIS A 462 -5.79 -6.53 -12.86
C HIS A 462 -7.24 -6.82 -13.18
N ARG A 463 -7.50 -7.54 -14.28
CA ARG A 463 -8.86 -7.80 -14.79
C ARG A 463 -9.77 -8.48 -13.76
N TYR A 464 -9.21 -9.21 -12.80
CA TYR A 464 -9.96 -10.00 -11.84
C TYR A 464 -10.53 -9.16 -10.69
N GLY A 465 -10.00 -7.96 -10.44
CA GLY A 465 -10.36 -7.16 -9.26
C GLY A 465 -10.34 -8.01 -7.98
N ARG A 466 -11.43 -7.97 -7.19
CA ARG A 466 -11.62 -8.79 -5.98
C ARG A 466 -12.28 -10.14 -6.24
N THR A 467 -12.23 -10.70 -7.46
CA THR A 467 -12.89 -12.00 -7.74
C THR A 467 -12.33 -13.12 -6.83
N TYR A 468 -11.01 -13.23 -6.73
CA TYR A 468 -10.33 -14.25 -5.95
C TYR A 468 -9.74 -13.69 -4.65
N PRO A 469 -9.65 -14.49 -3.57
CA PRO A 469 -8.80 -14.18 -2.43
C PRO A 469 -7.33 -13.95 -2.86
N PRO A 470 -6.55 -13.13 -2.16
CA PRO A 470 -5.17 -12.80 -2.55
C PRO A 470 -4.29 -14.03 -2.78
N LYS A 471 -4.23 -14.96 -1.82
CA LYS A 471 -3.43 -16.20 -1.95
C LYS A 471 -3.86 -17.07 -3.14
N GLU A 472 -5.15 -17.12 -3.45
CA GLU A 472 -5.65 -17.87 -4.59
C GLU A 472 -5.26 -17.22 -5.91
N LEU A 473 -5.41 -15.90 -6.01
CA LEU A 473 -4.94 -15.12 -7.16
C LEU A 473 -3.44 -15.34 -7.40
N LEU A 474 -2.61 -15.27 -6.36
CA LEU A 474 -1.18 -15.51 -6.46
C LEU A 474 -0.89 -16.94 -6.95
N ARG A 475 -1.54 -17.97 -6.41
CA ARG A 475 -1.36 -19.35 -6.88
C ARG A 475 -1.75 -19.52 -8.35
N MET A 476 -2.82 -18.88 -8.79
CA MET A 476 -3.24 -18.92 -10.20
C MET A 476 -2.22 -18.28 -11.13
N VAL A 477 -1.62 -17.16 -10.72
CA VAL A 477 -0.72 -16.36 -11.57
C VAL A 477 0.71 -16.88 -11.52
N PHE A 478 1.19 -17.20 -10.33
CA PHE A 478 2.59 -17.50 -10.06
C PHE A 478 2.87 -18.99 -9.86
N GLY A 479 1.84 -19.79 -9.55
CA GLY A 479 2.00 -21.19 -9.14
C GLY A 479 2.36 -21.36 -7.65
N GLU A 480 2.42 -20.26 -6.91
CA GLU A 480 2.81 -20.18 -5.50
C GLU A 480 2.07 -19.01 -4.83
N GLU A 481 2.09 -18.95 -3.49
CA GLU A 481 1.55 -17.83 -2.71
C GLU A 481 2.63 -16.74 -2.51
N TYR A 482 2.74 -16.16 -1.32
CA TYR A 482 3.83 -15.27 -0.97
C TYR A 482 5.12 -16.07 -0.77
N SER A 483 6.16 -15.75 -1.55
CA SER A 483 7.47 -16.41 -1.48
C SER A 483 8.59 -15.39 -1.29
N VAL A 484 9.48 -15.63 -0.32
CA VAL A 484 10.59 -14.72 0.01
C VAL A 484 11.71 -14.78 -1.04
N GLU A 485 11.91 -15.94 -1.67
CA GLU A 485 13.06 -16.21 -2.53
C GLU A 485 13.18 -15.24 -3.72
N PRO A 486 12.09 -14.90 -4.45
CA PRO A 486 12.16 -13.93 -5.54
C PRO A 486 12.66 -12.56 -5.10
N LEU A 487 12.21 -12.05 -3.95
CA LEU A 487 12.65 -10.73 -3.46
C LEU A 487 14.14 -10.74 -3.09
N VAL A 488 14.59 -11.76 -2.36
CA VAL A 488 16.01 -11.89 -1.99
C VAL A 488 16.88 -12.02 -3.24
N LYS A 489 16.45 -12.83 -4.22
CA LYS A 489 17.16 -13.00 -5.49
C LYS A 489 17.25 -11.68 -6.26
N TYR A 490 16.14 -10.95 -6.38
CA TYR A 490 16.08 -9.66 -7.08
C TYR A 490 17.07 -8.66 -6.49
N LEU A 491 17.08 -8.54 -5.15
CA LEU A 491 17.96 -7.60 -4.48
C LEU A 491 19.44 -8.02 -4.58
N LYS A 492 19.76 -9.32 -4.50
CA LYS A 492 21.14 -9.81 -4.69
C LYS A 492 21.66 -9.55 -6.11
N GLU A 493 20.89 -9.92 -7.13
CA GLU A 493 21.24 -9.68 -8.55
C GLU A 493 21.45 -8.17 -8.82
N LYS A 494 20.64 -7.31 -8.21
CA LYS A 494 20.71 -5.86 -8.41
C LYS A 494 21.92 -5.23 -7.70
N TYR A 495 22.14 -5.58 -6.43
CA TYR A 495 23.04 -4.83 -5.56
C TYR A 495 24.43 -5.45 -5.38
N VAL A 496 24.57 -6.77 -5.58
CA VAL A 496 25.84 -7.51 -5.43
C VAL A 496 26.35 -8.05 -6.77
N GLY A 497 25.44 -8.43 -7.67
CA GLY A 497 25.76 -8.96 -9.00
C GLY A 497 25.57 -10.46 -9.10
#